data_AF-A0A5E5QT66-F1
#
_entry.id   AF-A0A5E5QT66-F1
#
_cell.length_a   1.000
_cell.length_b   1.000
_cell.length_c   1.000
_cell.angle_alpha   90.00
_cell.angle_beta   90.00
_cell.angle_gamma   90.00
#
_symmetry.space_group_name_H-M   'P 1'
#
loop_
_entity.id
_entity.type
_entity.pdbx_description
1 polymer ?
#
loop_
_entity_poly.entity_id
_entity_poly.type
_entity_poly.pdbx_seq_one_letter_code
_entity_poly.pdbx_strand_id
1 'polypeptide(L)'
;MSGRSFGVAGLYHFNPEGNYSPFVKLGWNHHSFRVTAPTRDSEGGSGNNEFYGVGIDGKINETIKYRVEFENMNLGEGDDIGNIGASLLFGF
;
A
#
# COMPACT_ATOMS: atom_id res chain seq x y z
N MET A 1 -1.39 -21.13 4.84
CA MET A 1 -0.81 -19.87 5.38
C MET A 1 -1.93 -18.87 5.53
N SER A 2 -1.99 -18.16 6.64
CA SER A 2 -2.95 -17.06 6.84
C SER A 2 -2.19 -15.84 7.34
N GLY A 3 -2.44 -14.68 6.75
CA GLY A 3 -1.84 -13.42 7.16
C GLY A 3 -2.90 -12.34 7.30
N ARG A 4 -2.69 -11.44 8.26
CA ARG A 4 -3.44 -10.19 8.37
C ARG A 4 -2.43 -9.05 8.32
N SER A 5 -2.74 -8.02 7.54
CA SER A 5 -2.03 -6.76 7.57
C SER A 5 -3.02 -5.62 7.75
N PHE A 6 -2.60 -4.59 8.45
CA PHE A 6 -3.31 -3.32 8.53
C PHE A 6 -2.29 -2.20 8.45
N GLY A 7 -2.62 -1.13 7.73
CA GLY A 7 -1.74 0.01 7.60
C GLY A 7 -2.52 1.31 7.59
N VAL A 8 -1.85 2.36 8.02
CA VAL A 8 -2.34 3.74 7.94
C VAL A 8 -1.33 4.53 7.12
N ALA A 9 -1.82 5.25 6.12
CA ALA A 9 -1.02 6.14 5.30
C ALA A 9 -1.67 7.49 5.13
N GLY A 10 -0.84 8.53 5.16
CA GLY A 10 -1.18 9.85 4.69
C GLY A 10 -0.81 9.99 3.22
N LEU A 11 -1.65 10.67 2.45
CA LEU A 11 -1.37 11.07 1.08
C LEU A 11 -1.29 12.59 1.01
N TYR A 12 -0.31 13.09 0.27
CA TYR A 12 -0.23 14.51 -0.10
C TYR A 12 -0.31 14.63 -1.61
N HIS A 13 -1.36 15.28 -2.09
CA HIS A 13 -1.64 15.48 -3.51
C HIS A 13 -1.11 16.83 -3.99
N PHE A 14 -0.39 16.78 -5.11
CA PHE A 14 -0.04 17.95 -5.89
C PHE A 14 -1.17 18.20 -6.91
N ASN A 15 -1.62 19.45 -7.00
CA ASN A 15 -2.67 19.85 -7.95
C ASN A 15 -3.94 18.96 -7.88
N PRO A 16 -4.62 18.87 -6.72
CA PRO A 16 -5.73 17.92 -6.50
C PRO A 16 -6.96 18.14 -7.40
N GLU A 17 -7.13 19.36 -7.91
CA GLU A 17 -8.22 19.76 -8.80
C GLU A 17 -7.91 19.50 -10.28
N GLY A 18 -6.66 19.20 -10.61
CA GLY A 18 -6.23 18.95 -11.99
C GLY A 18 -6.76 17.62 -12.56
N ASN A 19 -6.72 17.52 -13.89
CA ASN A 19 -6.97 16.25 -14.59
C ASN A 19 -5.96 15.16 -14.22
N TYR A 20 -4.77 15.58 -13.77
CA TYR A 20 -3.74 14.71 -13.25
C TYR A 20 -3.27 15.28 -11.91
N SER A 21 -3.35 14.47 -10.86
CA SER A 21 -2.91 14.81 -9.51
C SER A 21 -1.87 13.80 -9.04
N PRO A 22 -0.57 14.08 -9.24
CA PRO A 22 0.49 13.31 -8.62
C PRO A 22 0.39 13.38 -7.09
N PHE A 23 0.80 12.33 -6.39
CA PHE A 23 0.82 12.32 -4.93
C PHE A 23 2.02 11.55 -4.38
N VAL A 24 2.38 11.88 -3.15
CA VAL A 24 3.27 11.09 -2.30
C VAL A 24 2.46 10.43 -1.19
N LYS A 25 2.88 9.23 -0.79
CA LYS A 25 2.24 8.40 0.23
C LYS A 25 3.28 8.01 1.26
N LEU A 26 2.97 8.19 2.53
CA LEU A 26 3.82 7.76 3.64
C LEU A 26 2.94 7.09 4.69
N GLY A 27 3.38 5.95 5.20
CA GLY A 27 2.59 5.20 6.16
C GLY A 27 3.37 4.18 6.96
N TRP A 28 2.65 3.55 7.87
CA TRP A 28 3.11 2.38 8.60
C TRP A 28 2.15 1.23 8.34
N ASN A 29 2.72 0.04 8.17
CA ASN A 29 1.98 -1.20 8.00
C ASN A 29 2.41 -2.19 9.07
N HIS A 30 1.44 -2.73 9.80
CA HIS A 30 1.61 -3.89 10.65
C HIS A 30 1.21 -5.13 9.86
N HIS A 31 2.02 -6.18 9.95
CA HIS A 31 1.71 -7.47 9.36
C HIS A 31 1.91 -8.59 10.38
N SER A 32 1.09 -9.63 10.28
CA SER A 32 1.23 -10.86 11.05
C SER A 32 0.92 -12.03 10.12
N PHE A 33 1.88 -12.94 9.97
CA PHE A 33 1.73 -14.17 9.19
C PHE A 33 1.84 -15.39 10.08
N ARG A 34 0.99 -16.38 9.82
CA ARG A 34 1.01 -17.68 10.50
C ARG A 34 1.06 -18.80 9.48
N VAL A 35 2.03 -19.68 9.64
CA VAL A 35 2.18 -20.91 8.85
C VAL A 35 1.74 -22.06 9.75
N THR A 36 0.64 -22.71 9.38
CA THR A 36 0.18 -23.94 10.04
C THR A 36 0.58 -25.12 9.16
N ALA A 37 1.43 -26.00 9.68
CA ALA A 37 1.81 -27.26 9.04
C ALA A 37 1.32 -28.45 9.89
N PRO A 38 0.84 -29.55 9.27
CA PRO A 38 0.25 -30.67 10.01
C PRO A 38 1.25 -31.46 10.88
N THR A 39 2.56 -31.27 10.69
CA THR A 39 3.64 -32.04 11.35
C THR A 39 4.72 -31.17 12.02
N ARG A 40 4.51 -29.85 12.14
CA ARG A 40 5.44 -28.91 12.78
C ARG A 40 4.70 -27.88 13.63
N ASP A 41 5.35 -27.42 14.70
CA ASP A 41 4.88 -26.27 15.48
C ASP A 41 4.59 -25.08 14.56
N SER A 42 3.50 -24.37 14.84
CA SER A 42 3.11 -23.23 14.02
C SER A 42 4.11 -22.10 14.18
N GLU A 43 4.81 -21.79 13.09
CA GLU A 43 5.78 -20.71 12.99
C GLU A 43 5.09 -19.46 12.44
N GLY A 44 5.35 -18.31 13.04
CA GLY A 44 4.72 -17.05 12.68
C GLY A 44 5.65 -15.89 12.94
N GLY A 45 5.50 -14.85 12.13
CA GLY A 45 6.25 -13.60 12.29
C GLY A 45 5.31 -12.41 12.18
N SER A 46 5.65 -11.38 12.92
CA SER A 46 4.93 -10.12 12.93
C SER A 46 5.91 -8.96 12.92
N GLY A 47 5.58 -7.92 12.17
CA GLY A 47 6.44 -6.76 11.99
C GLY A 47 5.63 -5.49 11.84
N ASN A 48 6.27 -4.37 12.17
CA ASN A 48 5.82 -3.02 11.86
C ASN A 48 6.83 -2.41 10.93
N ASN A 49 6.39 -1.93 9.78
CA ASN A 49 7.27 -1.41 8.76
C ASN A 49 6.71 -0.11 8.20
N GLU A 50 7.56 0.91 8.14
CA GLU A 50 7.30 2.08 7.34
C GLU A 50 7.26 1.72 5.85
N PHE A 51 6.42 2.44 5.13
CA PHE A 51 6.40 2.39 3.68
C PHE A 51 6.21 3.78 3.11
N TYR A 52 6.75 3.96 1.91
CA TYR A 52 6.63 5.18 1.15
C TYR A 52 6.23 4.86 -0.28
N GLY A 53 5.57 5.80 -0.93
CA GLY A 53 5.10 5.60 -2.29
C GLY A 53 4.87 6.89 -3.03
N VAL A 54 4.75 6.74 -4.34
CA VAL A 54 4.40 7.81 -5.26
C VAL A 54 3.32 7.29 -6.19
N GLY A 55 2.45 8.18 -6.64
CA GLY A 55 1.40 7.80 -7.57
C GLY A 55 0.81 8.97 -8.30
N ILE A 56 -0.15 8.67 -9.15
CA ILE A 56 -0.89 9.65 -9.94
C ILE A 56 -2.36 9.26 -9.99
N ASP A 57 -3.21 10.25 -9.69
CA ASP A 57 -4.65 10.17 -9.90
C ASP A 57 -5.00 10.89 -11.19
N GLY A 58 -5.58 10.18 -12.15
CA GLY A 58 -6.06 10.75 -13.41
C GLY A 58 -7.58 10.81 -13.46
N LYS A 59 -8.13 11.97 -13.81
CA LYS A 59 -9.58 12.20 -13.92
C LYS A 59 -10.09 11.57 -15.22
N ILE A 60 -11.05 10.66 -15.11
CA ILE A 60 -11.81 10.14 -16.26
C ILE A 60 -13.02 11.06 -16.51
N ASN A 61 -13.73 11.42 -15.44
CA ASN A 61 -14.83 12.37 -15.44
C ASN A 61 -14.98 13.00 -14.03
N GLU A 62 -16.05 13.76 -13.78
CA GLU A 62 -16.30 14.40 -12.47
C GLU A 62 -16.42 13.40 -11.30
N THR A 63 -16.81 12.16 -11.57
CA THR A 63 -17.14 11.15 -10.55
C THR A 63 -16.08 10.05 -10.42
N ILE A 64 -15.28 9.83 -11.46
CA ILE A 64 -14.37 8.68 -11.58
C ILE A 64 -12.95 9.16 -11.85
N LYS A 65 -12.02 8.65 -11.04
CA LYS A 65 -10.57 8.78 -11.25
C LYS A 65 -9.94 7.39 -11.34
N TYR A 66 -8.87 7.26 -12.12
CA TYR A 66 -7.97 6.11 -12.01
C TYR A 66 -6.78 6.49 -11.14
N ARG A 67 -6.23 5.53 -10.41
CA ARG A 67 -5.00 5.68 -9.63
C ARG A 67 -4.00 4.63 -10.06
N VAL A 68 -2.77 5.07 -10.28
CA VAL A 68 -1.61 4.18 -10.38
C VAL A 68 -0.63 4.61 -9.29
N GLU A 69 -0.17 3.67 -8.48
CA GLU A 69 0.76 3.91 -7.39
C GLU A 69 1.87 2.87 -7.34
N PHE A 70 3.04 3.32 -6.93
CA PHE A 70 4.18 2.49 -6.58
C PHE A 70 4.48 2.71 -5.11
N GLU A 71 4.60 1.61 -4.37
CA GLU A 71 4.94 1.63 -2.95
C GLU A 71 6.19 0.79 -2.72
N ASN A 72 7.01 1.22 -1.77
CA ASN A 72 8.13 0.48 -1.26
C ASN A 72 8.00 0.38 0.27
N MET A 73 8.11 -0.84 0.78
CA MET A 73 8.09 -1.15 2.21
C MET A 73 9.42 -1.80 2.59
N ASN A 74 10.11 -1.21 3.57
CA ASN A 74 11.33 -1.76 4.10
C ASN A 74 10.98 -2.77 5.20
N LEU A 75 11.19 -4.06 4.95
CA LEU A 75 10.87 -5.10 5.94
C LEU A 75 11.96 -5.31 7.00
N GLY A 76 13.08 -4.58 6.91
CA GLY A 76 14.29 -4.87 7.68
C GLY A 76 15.09 -6.02 7.08
N GLU A 77 16.36 -6.13 7.47
CA GLU A 77 17.29 -7.21 7.08
C GLU A 77 17.40 -7.51 5.57
N GLY A 78 17.33 -6.48 4.73
CA GLY A 78 17.69 -6.57 3.30
C GLY A 78 16.57 -7.00 2.36
N ASP A 79 15.36 -7.20 2.87
CA ASP A 79 14.18 -7.48 2.07
C ASP A 79 13.33 -6.20 1.87
N ASP A 80 13.36 -5.67 0.65
CA ASP A 80 12.48 -4.58 0.21
C ASP A 80 11.31 -5.18 -0.58
N ILE A 81 10.08 -4.81 -0.22
CA ILE A 81 8.90 -5.14 -1.00
C ILE A 81 8.48 -3.93 -1.82
N GLY A 82 8.63 -4.06 -3.14
CA GLY A 82 8.01 -3.16 -4.11
C GLY A 82 6.60 -3.62 -4.47
N ASN A 83 5.64 -2.70 -4.47
CA ASN A 83 4.26 -2.96 -4.87
C ASN A 83 3.83 -1.97 -5.96
N ILE A 84 3.05 -2.44 -6.93
CA ILE A 84 2.39 -1.62 -7.94
C ILE A 84 0.88 -1.80 -7.77
N GLY A 85 0.20 -0.69 -7.46
CA GLY A 85 -1.24 -0.64 -7.34
C GLY A 85 -1.88 0.05 -8.54
N ALA A 86 -2.99 -0.52 -9.03
CA ALA A 86 -3.89 0.14 -9.96
C ALA A 86 -5.31 0.05 -9.41
N SER A 87 -6.03 1.18 -9.40
CA SER A 87 -7.40 1.21 -8.87
C SER A 87 -8.27 2.26 -9.58
N LEU A 88 -9.59 2.07 -9.44
CA LEU A 88 -10.60 3.06 -9.81
C LEU A 88 -11.18 3.67 -8.53
N LEU A 89 -11.17 4.99 -8.47
CA LEU A 89 -11.69 5.78 -7.38
C LEU A 89 -13.01 6.40 -7.81
N PHE A 90 -14.05 6.22 -6.99
CA PHE A 90 -15.36 6.80 -7.20
C PHE A 90 -15.62 7.85 -6.12
N GLY A 91 -15.82 9.10 -6.53
CA GLY A 91 -16.20 10.21 -5.66
C GLY A 91 -17.49 10.83 -6.17
N PHE A 92 -18.44 11.09 -5.27
CA PHE A 92 -19.74 11.69 -5.56
C PHE A 92 -19.86 13.06 -4.90
#